data_AF-A0A929SSJ5-F1
#
_entry.id   AF-A0A929SSJ5-F1
#
_cell.length_a   1.000
_cell.length_b   1.000
_cell.length_c   1.000
_cell.angle_alpha   90.00
_cell.angle_beta   90.00
_cell.angle_gamma   90.00
#
_symmetry.space_group_name_H-M   'P 1'
#
loop_
_entity.id
_entity.type
_entity.pdbx_description
1 polymer ?
#
loop_
_entity_poly.entity_id
_entity_poly.type
_entity_poly.pdbx_seq_one_letter_code
_entity_poly.pdbx_strand_id
1 'polypeptide(L)' 'MVNIDLDGTLLDKEGNVSSRTIETFRKAKEKNIQIVITTGRPLKSAITFSKELRSFKICNMWEWKHVI' A
#
# COMPACT_ATOMS: atom_id res chain seq x y z
N MET A 1 -5.27 4.78 11.42
CA MET A 1 -4.89 3.77 10.42
C MET A 1 -5.67 4.08 9.15
N VAL A 2 -5.04 4.01 7.98
CA VAL A 2 -5.68 4.23 6.67
C VAL A 2 -5.54 2.96 5.86
N ASN A 3 -6.65 2.44 5.35
CA ASN A 3 -6.68 1.27 4.49
C ASN A 3 -6.93 1.71 3.06
N ILE A 4 -6.11 1.23 2.13
CA ILE A 4 -6.19 1.64 0.72
C ILE A 4 -6.09 0.44 -0.21
N ASP A 5 -6.94 0.39 -1.21
CA ASP A 5 -6.85 -0.61 -2.28
C ASP A 5 -5.77 -0.25 -3.30
N LEU A 6 -5.28 -1.25 -4.03
CA LEU A 6 -4.32 -1.06 -5.11
C LEU A 6 -5.02 -0.63 -6.39
N ASP A 7 -5.87 -1.49 -6.93
CA ASP A 7 -6.42 -1.33 -8.28
C ASP A 7 -7.52 -0.29 -8.34
N GLY A 8 -7.44 0.62 -9.30
CA GLY A 8 -8.42 1.69 -9.45
C GLY A 8 -8.46 2.70 -8.28
N THR A 9 -7.51 2.60 -7.34
CA THR A 9 -7.41 3.49 -6.17
C THR A 9 -5.99 4.05 -6.02
N LEU A 10 -5.01 3.22 -5.67
CA LEU A 10 -3.63 3.67 -5.45
C LEU A 10 -2.82 3.68 -6.75
N LEU A 11 -3.02 2.67 -7.59
CA LEU A 11 -2.32 2.50 -8.85
C LEU A 11 -3.06 3.23 -9.97
N ASP A 12 -2.30 3.91 -10.83
CA ASP A 12 -2.83 4.40 -12.09
C ASP A 12 -3.01 3.25 -13.11
N LYS A 13 -3.48 3.59 -14.31
CA LYS A 13 -3.70 2.64 -15.41
C LYS A 13 -2.43 1.92 -15.88
N GLU A 14 -1.24 2.46 -15.55
CA GLU A 14 0.06 1.87 -15.88
C GLU A 14 0.63 1.06 -14.71
N GLY A 15 -0.07 1.00 -13.58
CA GLY A 15 0.37 0.29 -12.38
C GLY A 15 1.32 1.10 -11.50
N ASN A 16 1.41 2.42 -11.70
CA ASN A 16 2.33 3.29 -10.96
C ASN A 16 1.61 4.04 -9.84
N VAL A 17 2.38 4.46 -8.83
CA VAL A 17 1.92 5.37 -7.77
C VAL A 17 2.46 6.77 -8.03
N SER A 18 1.55 7.76 -8.04
CA SER A 18 1.95 9.14 -8.29
C SER A 18 2.91 9.68 -7.21
N SER A 19 3.84 10.56 -7.61
CA SER A 19 4.77 11.23 -6.69
C SER A 19 4.05 11.99 -5.57
N ARG A 20 2.87 12.55 -5.86
CA ARG A 20 2.02 13.23 -4.87
C ARG A 20 1.54 12.26 -3.77
N THR A 21 1.14 11.05 -4.16
CA THR A 21 0.69 10.03 -3.21
C THR A 21 1.84 9.55 -2.33
N ILE A 22 3.02 9.33 -2.92
CA ILE A 22 4.24 8.97 -2.18
C ILE A 22 4.57 10.03 -1.11
N GLU A 23 4.55 11.31 -1.49
CA GLU A 23 4.82 12.40 -0.54
C GLU A 23 3.75 12.49 0.57
N THR A 24 2.50 12.19 0.24
CA THR A 24 1.41 12.14 1.22
C THR A 24 1.61 11.01 2.21
N PHE A 25 2.02 9.83 1.75
CA PHE A 25 2.33 8.69 2.61
C PHE A 25 3.55 8.94 3.50
N ARG A 26 4.57 9.63 2.99
CA ARG A 26 5.72 10.08 3.77
C ARG A 26 5.28 10.96 4.95
N LYS A 27 4.46 11.98 4.68
CA LYS A 27 3.88 12.86 5.72
C LYS A 27 2.98 12.12 6.70
N ALA A 28 2.22 11.14 6.23
CA ALA A 28 1.40 10.30 7.10
C ALA A 28 2.26 9.47 8.06
N LYS A 29 3.36 8.88 7.55
CA LYS A 29 4.32 8.11 8.35
C LYS A 29 5.02 8.96 9.40
N GLU A 30 5.42 10.20 9.06
CA GLU A 30 5.97 11.17 10.01
C GLU A 30 5.00 11.49 11.16
N LYS A 31 3.69 11.43 10.89
CA LYS A 31 2.63 11.62 11.88
C LYS A 31 2.24 10.32 12.61
N ASN A 32 3.02 9.25 12.51
CA ASN A 32 2.71 7.92 13.04
C ASN A 32 1.37 7.34 12.55
N ILE A 33 0.90 7.76 11.37
CA ILE A 33 -0.30 7.19 10.75
C ILE A 33 0.10 5.94 9.98
N GLN A 34 -0.45 4.80 10.41
CA GLN A 34 -0.24 3.53 9.72
C GLN A 34 -1.05 3.48 8.41
N ILE A 35 -0.38 3.25 7.29
CA ILE A 35 -1.00 2.92 6.00
C ILE A 35 -0.99 1.40 5.79
N VAL A 36 -2.14 0.85 5.39
CA VAL A 36 -2.34 -0.58 5.13
C VAL A 36 -2.88 -0.77 3.71
N ILE A 37 -2.19 -1.54 2.89
CA ILE A 37 -2.69 -2.00 1.60
C ILE A 37 -3.74 -3.07 1.85
N THR A 38 -4.96 -2.86 1.35
CA THR A 38 -6.09 -3.80 1.46
C THR A 38 -6.54 -4.16 0.06
N THR A 39 -6.15 -5.33 -0.43
CA THR A 39 -6.39 -5.71 -1.83
C THR A 39 -6.92 -7.14 -1.95
N GLY A 40 -7.78 -7.35 -2.96
CA GLY A 40 -8.21 -8.67 -3.40
C GLY A 40 -7.15 -9.44 -4.22
N ARG A 41 -6.06 -8.78 -4.62
CA ARG A 41 -4.95 -9.44 -5.32
C ARG A 41 -4.34 -10.55 -4.46
N PRO A 42 -3.81 -11.63 -5.07
CA PRO A 42 -3.04 -12.63 -4.34
C PRO A 42 -1.91 -12.00 -3.53
N LEU A 43 -1.69 -12.48 -2.31
CA LEU A 43 -0.70 -11.95 -1.37
C LEU A 43 0.69 -11.73 -2.01
N LYS A 44 1.15 -12.66 -2.85
CA LYS A 44 2.44 -12.54 -3.55
C LYS A 44 2.52 -11.27 -4.40
N SER A 45 1.44 -10.90 -5.10
CA SER A 45 1.38 -9.68 -5.89
C SER A 45 1.35 -8.45 -4.99
N ALA A 46 0.57 -8.46 -3.91
CA ALA A 46 0.53 -7.37 -2.94
C ALA A 46 1.91 -7.09 -2.31
N ILE A 47 2.67 -8.14 -2.00
CA ILE A 47 4.04 -8.04 -1.46
C ILE A 47 4.98 -7.35 -2.45
N THR A 48 4.90 -7.67 -3.74
CA THR A 48 5.73 -7.01 -4.77
C THR A 48 5.51 -5.50 -4.76
N PHE A 49 4.24 -5.05 -4.82
CA PHE A 49 3.92 -3.62 -4.78
C PHE A 49 4.33 -2.97 -3.46
N SER A 50 4.12 -3.64 -2.32
CA SER A 50 4.54 -3.10 -1.02
C SER A 50 6.04 -2.89 -0.91
N LYS A 51 6.85 -3.73 -1.57
CA LYS A 51 8.31 -3.57 -1.61
C LYS A 51 8.73 -2.39 -2.49
N GLU A 52 8.12 -2.26 -3.67
CA GLU A 52 8.36 -1.12 -4.57
C GLU A 52 8.04 0.22 -3.89
N LEU A 53 6.97 0.25 -3.10
CA LEU A 53 6.52 1.47 -2.41
C LEU A 53 7.27 1.74 -1.08
N ARG A 54 8.18 0.85 -0.66
CA ARG A 54 9.03 1.00 0.55
C ARG A 54 8.24 1.15 1.87
N SER A 55 7.63 0.03 2.26
CA SER A 55 7.08 -0.31 3.60
C SER A 55 5.64 0.14 3.87
N PHE A 56 4.70 -0.68 3.40
CA PHE A 56 3.29 -0.69 3.80
C PHE A 56 2.97 -1.99 4.54
N LYS A 57 2.00 -1.97 5.45
CA LYS A 57 1.41 -3.22 5.96
C LYS A 57 0.42 -3.75 4.93
N ILE A 58 0.28 -5.08 4.82
CA ILE A 58 -0.65 -5.70 3.88
C ILE A 58 -1.76 -6.43 4.64
N CYS A 59 -2.99 -6.20 4.19
CA CYS A 59 -4.17 -6.97 4.53
C CYS A 59 -4.71 -7.58 3.22
N ASN A 60 -4.72 -8.90 3.11
CA ASN A 60 -5.29 -9.63 1.99
C ASN A 60 -6.35 -10.57 2.54
N MET A 61 -7.61 -10.38 2.12
CA MET A 61 -8.66 -11.39 2.27
C MET A 61 -8.68 -12.04 3.67
N TRP A 62 -8.70 -11.19 4.71
CA TRP A 62 -8.70 -11.52 6.15
C TRP A 62 -7.37 -11.95 6.79
N GLU A 63 -6.28 -12.12 6.02
CA GLU A 63 -4.93 -12.31 6.53
C GLU A 63 -4.16 -10.98 6.68
N TRP A 64 -3.54 -10.80 7.84
CA TRP A 64 -2.64 -9.67 8.12
C TRP A 64 -1.19 -10.13 8.05
N LYS A 65 -0.40 -9.51 7.16
CA LYS A 65 1.05 -9.73 7.12
C LYS A 65 1.81 -8.42 7.18
N HIS A 66 2.78 -8.38 8.09
CA HIS A 66 3.72 -7.28 8.18
C HIS A 66 4.86 -7.57 7.19
N VAL A 67 5.00 -6.70 6.19
CA VAL A 67 6.11 -6.75 5.25
C VAL A 67 7.05 -5.62 5.65
N ILE A 68 8.22 -6.00 6.20
CA ILE A 68 9.33 -5.09 6.55
C ILE A 68 10.22 -4.90 5.34
#